data_AF-A0ABD4T246-F1
#
_entry.id   AF-A0ABD4T246-F1
#
_cell.length_a   1.000
_cell.length_b   1.000
_cell.length_c   1.000
_cell.angle_alpha   90.00
_cell.angle_beta   90.00
_cell.angle_gamma   90.00
#
_symmetry.space_group_name_H-M   'P 1'
#
loop_
_entity.id
_entity.type
_entity.pdbx_description
1 polymer ?
#
loop_
_entity_poly.entity_id
_entity_poly.type
_entity_poly.pdbx_seq_one_letter_code
_entity_poly.pdbx_strand_id
1 'polypeptide(L)'
;MIAIYPGSFDPITLGHLDIIERGCQLFEHVIVAISRNPSKQPLFSVPQRIAQIKACTQHLNNVEIDHFESLTVTYAQRKQAKVLLRGLRVLSDFEYELQMAHTNKSLADSIETVFLATSNEHSFLSSSLVKEIAKFGGSISHLVPSNVATELEKCYDKTPPPPACPRNLL
;
A
#
# COMPACT_ATOMS: atom_id res chain seq x y z
N MET A 1 -12.93 17.62 4.93
CA MET A 1 -13.51 16.32 4.54
C MET A 1 -12.52 15.20 4.85
N ILE A 2 -12.99 14.09 5.43
CA ILE A 2 -12.18 12.89 5.75
C ILE A 2 -12.17 11.93 4.56
N ALA A 3 -10.97 11.51 4.14
CA ALA A 3 -10.76 10.45 3.17
C ALA A 3 -10.15 9.21 3.82
N ILE A 4 -10.57 8.02 3.38
CA ILE A 4 -9.93 6.76 3.75
C ILE A 4 -9.13 6.26 2.55
N TYR A 5 -7.85 5.97 2.75
CA TYR A 5 -7.03 5.24 1.79
C TYR A 5 -6.89 3.78 2.25
N PRO A 6 -7.78 2.88 1.80
CA PRO A 6 -7.74 1.50 2.22
C PRO A 6 -6.66 0.73 1.45
N GLY A 7 -6.03 -0.27 2.06
CA GLY A 7 -5.06 -1.11 1.37
C GLY A 7 -4.49 -2.21 2.26
N SER A 8 -3.87 -3.22 1.65
CA SER A 8 -3.18 -4.24 2.44
C SER A 8 -1.83 -3.75 2.96
N PHE A 9 -1.16 -2.84 2.24
CA PHE A 9 0.14 -2.24 2.60
C PHE A 9 1.15 -3.28 3.11
N ASP A 10 1.39 -4.33 2.32
CA ASP A 10 2.21 -5.49 2.71
C ASP A 10 3.43 -5.70 1.79
N PRO A 11 4.46 -4.84 1.89
CA PRO A 11 4.54 -3.64 2.72
C PRO A 11 4.03 -2.37 2.01
N ILE A 12 4.05 -1.24 2.70
CA ILE A 12 3.95 0.09 2.09
C ILE A 12 5.13 0.29 1.09
N THR A 13 4.87 0.98 -0.02
CA THR A 13 5.86 1.30 -1.07
C THR A 13 5.92 2.80 -1.32
N LEU A 14 6.90 3.29 -2.08
CA LEU A 14 6.98 4.71 -2.45
C LEU A 14 5.72 5.15 -3.24
N GLY A 15 5.15 4.28 -4.07
CA GLY A 15 3.89 4.55 -4.75
C GLY A 15 2.69 4.74 -3.80
N HIS A 16 2.65 4.02 -2.67
CA HIS A 16 1.62 4.26 -1.66
C HIS A 16 1.86 5.59 -0.93
N LEU A 17 3.13 5.91 -0.64
CA LEU A 17 3.50 7.16 0.04
C LEU A 17 3.14 8.39 -0.80
N ASP A 18 3.37 8.36 -2.12
CA ASP A 18 2.93 9.41 -3.06
C ASP A 18 1.42 9.68 -2.96
N ILE A 19 0.60 8.62 -2.93
CA ILE A 19 -0.86 8.77 -2.79
C ILE A 19 -1.25 9.32 -1.41
N ILE A 20 -0.57 8.91 -0.35
CA ILE A 20 -0.81 9.44 1.00
C ILE A 20 -0.50 10.94 1.05
N GLU A 21 0.68 11.33 0.59
CA GLU A 21 1.14 12.73 0.61
C GLU A 21 0.22 13.63 -0.22
N ARG A 22 -0.13 13.20 -1.43
CA ARG A 22 -1.06 13.94 -2.30
C ARG A 22 -2.48 13.95 -1.74
N GLY A 23 -2.93 12.86 -1.14
CA GLY A 23 -4.19 12.82 -0.40
C GLY A 23 -4.23 13.86 0.71
N CYS A 24 -3.14 14.03 1.46
CA CYS A 24 -3.05 15.01 2.55
C CYS A 24 -3.09 16.47 2.09
N GLN A 25 -2.77 16.73 0.82
CA GLN A 25 -2.92 18.05 0.22
C GLN A 25 -4.36 18.34 -0.22
N LEU A 26 -5.15 17.29 -0.49
CA LEU A 26 -6.51 17.39 -1.03
C LEU A 26 -7.60 17.29 0.05
N PHE A 27 -7.31 16.62 1.17
CA PHE A 27 -8.26 16.33 2.23
C PHE A 27 -7.78 16.89 3.57
N GLU A 28 -8.74 17.29 4.41
CA GLU A 28 -8.44 17.79 5.76
C GLU A 28 -7.81 16.70 6.64
N HIS A 29 -8.21 15.44 6.45
CA HIS A 29 -7.72 14.29 7.18
C HIS A 29 -7.72 13.04 6.30
N VAL A 30 -6.61 12.29 6.30
CA VAL A 30 -6.46 11.05 5.56
C VAL A 30 -6.26 9.89 6.55
N ILE A 31 -7.14 8.90 6.51
CA ILE A 31 -7.00 7.68 7.27
C ILE A 31 -6.43 6.59 6.35
N VAL A 32 -5.17 6.22 6.57
CA VAL A 32 -4.55 5.06 5.92
C VAL A 32 -5.02 3.80 6.64
N ALA A 33 -5.96 3.10 6.02
CA ALA A 33 -6.71 2.03 6.67
C ALA A 33 -6.25 0.66 6.16
N ILE A 34 -5.54 -0.08 7.01
CA ILE A 34 -5.07 -1.42 6.67
C ILE A 34 -6.26 -2.37 6.65
N SER A 35 -6.52 -2.93 5.48
CA SER A 35 -7.52 -3.98 5.30
C SER A 35 -6.88 -5.35 5.39
N ARG A 36 -7.61 -6.30 5.97
CA ARG A 36 -7.26 -7.71 5.94
C ARG A 36 -7.90 -8.35 4.71
N ASN A 37 -7.09 -9.01 3.88
CA ASN A 37 -7.59 -9.88 2.83
C ASN A 37 -7.52 -11.34 3.33
N PRO A 38 -8.66 -12.00 3.64
CA PRO A 38 -8.66 -13.37 4.17
C PRO A 38 -8.04 -14.39 3.21
N SER A 39 -8.03 -14.11 1.91
CA SER A 39 -7.49 -14.98 0.87
C SER A 39 -5.97 -14.84 0.69
N LYS A 40 -5.31 -13.94 1.43
CA LYS A 40 -3.87 -13.72 1.35
C LYS A 40 -3.21 -13.92 2.70
N GLN A 41 -2.01 -14.50 2.69
CA GLN A 41 -1.12 -14.54 3.84
C GLN A 41 -0.16 -13.35 3.74
N PRO A 42 -0.33 -12.29 4.53
CA PRO A 42 0.57 -11.14 4.49
C PRO A 42 1.95 -11.52 5.04
N LEU A 43 3.00 -10.92 4.49
CA LEU A 43 4.37 -11.09 4.98
C LEU A 43 4.54 -10.43 6.35
N PHE A 44 3.93 -9.26 6.52
CA PHE A 44 3.96 -8.49 7.75
C PHE A 44 2.61 -8.54 8.48
N SER A 45 2.67 -8.73 9.80
CA SER A 45 1.51 -8.62 10.67
C SER A 45 0.89 -7.21 10.60
N VAL A 46 -0.38 -7.07 11.01
CA VAL A 46 -1.04 -5.75 11.06
C VAL A 46 -0.23 -4.75 11.91
N PRO A 47 0.26 -5.07 13.12
CA PRO A 47 1.09 -4.15 13.90
C PRO A 47 2.37 -3.73 13.19
N GLN A 48 3.05 -4.64 12.49
CA GLN A 48 4.25 -4.31 11.71
C GLN A 48 3.92 -3.33 10.57
N ARG A 49 2.84 -3.57 9.83
CA ARG A 49 2.39 -2.67 8.76
C ARG A 49 2.00 -1.29 9.30
N ILE A 50 1.33 -1.22 10.45
CA ILE A 50 1.04 0.05 11.13
C ILE A 50 2.35 0.78 11.47
N ALA A 51 3.33 0.08 12.04
CA ALA A 51 4.62 0.67 12.41
C ALA A 51 5.40 1.19 11.20
N GLN A 52 5.43 0.43 10.10
CA GLN A 52 6.02 0.83 8.83
C GLN A 52 5.41 2.14 8.32
N ILE A 53 4.07 2.19 8.20
CA ILE A 53 3.36 3.36 7.68
C ILE A 53 3.60 4.57 8.61
N LYS A 54 3.45 4.40 9.93
CA LYS A 54 3.70 5.47 10.90
C LYS A 54 5.08 6.08 10.77
N ALA A 55 6.12 5.26 10.58
CA ALA A 55 7.49 5.75 10.39
C ALA A 55 7.65 6.52 9.06
N CYS A 56 6.89 6.15 8.02
CA CYS A 56 6.97 6.79 6.71
C CYS A 56 6.18 8.10 6.62
N THR A 57 5.26 8.37 7.56
CA THR A 57 4.32 9.50 7.47
C THR A 57 4.47 10.48 8.64
N GLN A 58 5.58 10.45 9.38
CA GLN A 58 5.78 11.31 10.56
C GLN A 58 5.82 12.81 10.22
N HIS A 59 6.14 13.15 8.98
CA HIS A 59 6.16 14.52 8.46
C HIS A 59 4.77 15.07 8.11
N LEU A 60 3.73 14.23 8.16
CA LEU A 60 2.36 14.60 7.82
C LEU A 60 1.52 14.77 9.08
N ASN A 61 0.92 15.94 9.26
CA ASN A 61 0.16 16.28 10.47
C ASN A 61 -1.32 15.83 10.43
N ASN A 62 -1.81 15.45 9.25
CA ASN A 62 -3.21 15.12 8.98
C ASN A 62 -3.40 13.68 8.48
N VAL A 63 -2.54 12.76 8.94
CA VAL A 63 -2.63 11.33 8.66
C VAL A 63 -2.95 10.55 9.93
N GLU A 64 -3.94 9.67 9.86
CA GLU A 64 -4.23 8.64 10.85
C GLU A 64 -3.95 7.26 10.25
N ILE A 65 -3.38 6.36 11.05
CA ILE A 65 -3.15 4.97 10.65
C ILE A 65 -4.05 4.09 11.50
N ASP A 66 -4.88 3.29 10.84
CA ASP A 66 -5.83 2.40 11.49
C ASP A 66 -5.97 1.10 10.69
N HIS A 67 -6.76 0.16 11.20
CA HIS A 67 -7.06 -1.11 10.54
C HIS A 67 -8.52 -1.50 10.74
N PHE A 68 -9.02 -2.37 9.87
CA PHE A 68 -10.38 -2.86 9.97
C PHE A 68 -10.54 -4.26 9.37
N GLU A 69 -11.57 -4.97 9.85
CA GLU A 69 -11.93 -6.31 9.37
C GLU A 69 -13.34 -6.37 8.74
N SER A 70 -14.10 -5.27 8.75
CA SER A 70 -15.41 -5.17 8.10
C SER A 70 -15.31 -4.81 6.61
N LEU A 71 -16.46 -4.63 5.94
CA LEU A 71 -16.48 -3.97 4.64
C LEU A 71 -15.88 -2.55 4.73
N THR A 72 -15.16 -2.13 3.69
CA THR A 72 -14.53 -0.81 3.60
C THR A 72 -15.55 0.31 3.77
N VAL A 73 -16.72 0.20 3.14
CA VAL A 73 -17.80 1.19 3.25
C VAL A 73 -18.39 1.25 4.66
N THR A 74 -18.51 0.12 5.36
CA THR A 74 -18.98 0.10 6.75
C THR A 74 -17.97 0.78 7.67
N TYR A 75 -16.68 0.55 7.46
CA TYR A 75 -15.62 1.23 8.19
C TYR A 75 -15.64 2.75 7.91
N ALA A 76 -15.82 3.13 6.65
CA ALA A 76 -15.92 4.53 6.25
C ALA A 76 -17.09 5.27 6.90
N GLN A 77 -18.27 4.64 6.96
CA GLN A 77 -19.42 5.18 7.68
C GLN A 77 -19.13 5.39 9.17
N ARG A 78 -18.46 4.43 9.83
CA ARG A 78 -18.08 4.54 11.25
C ARG A 78 -17.12 5.70 11.51
N LYS A 79 -16.20 5.95 10.59
CA LYS A 79 -15.26 7.09 10.65
C LYS A 79 -15.86 8.39 10.10
N GLN A 80 -17.14 8.39 9.71
CA GLN A 80 -17.82 9.52 9.07
C GLN A 80 -17.10 10.04 7.81
N ALA A 81 -16.31 9.19 7.17
CA ALA A 81 -15.61 9.50 5.93
C ALA A 81 -16.59 9.53 4.76
N LYS A 82 -16.33 10.42 3.81
CA LYS A 82 -17.14 10.59 2.60
C LYS A 82 -16.43 10.15 1.33
N VAL A 83 -15.13 9.88 1.42
CA VAL A 83 -14.29 9.54 0.27
C VAL A 83 -13.46 8.29 0.57
N LEU A 84 -13.46 7.36 -0.38
CA LEU A 84 -12.44 6.33 -0.53
C LEU A 84 -11.41 6.80 -1.55
N LEU A 85 -10.18 7.03 -1.11
CA LEU A 85 -9.06 7.38 -1.96
C LEU A 85 -8.45 6.10 -2.54
N ARG A 86 -8.13 6.08 -3.84
CA ARG A 86 -7.47 4.96 -4.52
C ARG A 86 -6.42 5.46 -5.50
N GLY A 87 -5.34 4.72 -5.64
CA GLY A 87 -4.30 4.99 -6.64
C GLY A 87 -4.51 4.14 -7.89
N LEU A 88 -4.34 4.73 -9.07
CA LEU A 88 -4.35 4.03 -10.35
C LEU A 88 -2.94 4.04 -10.95
N ARG A 89 -2.42 2.87 -11.31
CA ARG A 89 -1.05 2.75 -11.86
C ARG A 89 -1.03 2.45 -13.34
N VAL A 90 -1.82 1.45 -13.73
CA VAL A 90 -1.94 0.99 -15.11
C VAL A 90 -3.40 0.78 -15.47
N LEU A 91 -3.70 0.70 -16.77
CA LEU A 91 -5.05 0.46 -17.28
C LEU A 91 -5.72 -0.77 -16.65
N SER A 92 -4.97 -1.84 -16.37
CA SER A 92 -5.54 -3.05 -15.76
C SER A 92 -6.00 -2.84 -14.32
N ASP A 93 -5.41 -1.89 -13.57
CA ASP A 93 -5.93 -1.55 -12.24
C ASP A 93 -7.27 -0.84 -12.35
N PHE A 94 -7.45 -0.02 -13.38
CA PHE A 94 -8.65 0.81 -13.55
C PHE A 94 -9.93 -0.01 -13.63
N GLU A 95 -9.94 -1.11 -14.38
CA GLU A 95 -11.14 -1.95 -14.51
C GLU A 95 -11.57 -2.54 -13.15
N TYR A 96 -10.62 -3.11 -12.42
CA TYR A 96 -10.86 -3.66 -11.08
C TYR A 96 -11.32 -2.58 -10.10
N GLU A 97 -10.62 -1.45 -10.09
CA GLU A 97 -10.91 -0.33 -9.20
C GLU A 97 -12.25 0.33 -9.49
N LEU A 98 -12.62 0.48 -10.77
CA LEU A 98 -13.91 1.02 -11.17
C LEU A 98 -15.05 0.08 -10.76
N GLN A 99 -14.87 -1.24 -10.94
CA GLN A 99 -15.84 -2.23 -10.44
C GLN A 99 -16.01 -2.12 -8.92
N MET A 100 -14.92 -1.98 -8.17
CA MET A 100 -14.98 -1.79 -6.72
C MET A 100 -15.65 -0.48 -6.32
N ALA A 101 -15.41 0.62 -7.04
CA ALA A 101 -16.09 1.89 -6.80
C ALA A 101 -17.62 1.77 -6.97
N HIS A 102 -18.09 1.17 -8.07
CA HIS A 102 -19.52 0.94 -8.28
C HIS A 102 -20.13 0.02 -7.21
N THR A 103 -19.41 -1.02 -6.81
CA THR A 103 -19.84 -1.93 -5.74
C THR A 103 -19.95 -1.19 -4.40
N ASN A 104 -18.96 -0.36 -4.06
CA ASN A 104 -19.01 0.42 -2.82
C ASN A 104 -20.14 1.46 -2.86
N LYS A 105 -20.36 2.10 -4.00
CA LYS A 105 -21.44 3.08 -4.21
C LYS A 105 -22.83 2.45 -4.04
N SER A 106 -23.04 1.23 -4.55
CA SER A 106 -24.32 0.51 -4.37
C SER A 106 -24.58 0.10 -2.92
N LEU A 107 -23.52 -0.17 -2.14
CA LEU A 107 -23.63 -0.50 -0.72
C LEU A 107 -23.76 0.73 0.18
N ALA A 108 -23.22 1.87 -0.24
CA ALA A 108 -23.24 3.11 0.52
C ALA A 108 -23.21 4.34 -0.41
N ASP A 109 -24.38 4.81 -0.81
CA ASP A 109 -24.53 5.93 -1.75
C ASP A 109 -23.92 7.25 -1.27
N SER A 110 -23.75 7.42 0.05
CA SER A 110 -23.13 8.62 0.65
C SER A 110 -21.59 8.64 0.61
N ILE A 111 -20.94 7.61 0.04
CA ILE A 111 -19.49 7.49 -0.06
C ILE A 111 -19.08 7.53 -1.53
N GLU A 112 -18.18 8.46 -1.86
CA GLU A 112 -17.56 8.55 -3.18
C GLU A 112 -16.21 7.84 -3.23
N THR A 113 -15.79 7.42 -4.42
CA THR A 113 -14.41 6.94 -4.65
C THR A 113 -13.67 7.96 -5.52
N VAL A 114 -12.52 8.41 -5.04
CA VAL A 114 -11.63 9.34 -5.75
C VAL A 114 -10.36 8.59 -6.16
N PHE A 115 -10.05 8.67 -7.45
CA PHE A 115 -8.85 8.08 -8.02
C PHE A 115 -7.77 9.13 -8.24
N LEU A 116 -6.56 8.82 -7.80
CA LEU A 116 -5.36 9.56 -8.16
C LEU A 116 -4.52 8.70 -9.10
N ALA A 117 -4.17 9.25 -10.27
CA ALA A 117 -3.14 8.65 -11.11
C ALA A 117 -1.81 8.70 -10.35
N THR A 118 -1.16 7.55 -10.17
CA THR A 118 0.17 7.47 -9.55
C THR A 118 1.21 8.13 -10.44
N SER A 119 2.21 8.75 -9.81
CA SER A 119 3.35 9.34 -10.51
C SER A 119 4.05 8.30 -11.39
N ASN A 120 4.49 8.69 -12.59
CA ASN A 120 5.02 7.77 -13.62
C ASN A 120 6.16 6.87 -13.08
N GLU A 121 7.02 7.43 -12.23
CA GLU A 121 8.13 6.76 -11.54
C GLU A 121 7.70 5.61 -10.60
N HIS A 122 6.41 5.53 -10.26
CA HIS A 122 5.85 4.52 -9.36
C HIS A 122 4.76 3.66 -10.01
N SER A 123 4.45 3.90 -11.29
CA SER A 123 3.39 3.20 -12.05
C SER A 123 3.60 1.68 -12.17
N PHE A 124 4.83 1.18 -12.02
CA PHE A 124 5.11 -0.25 -12.05
C PHE A 124 5.12 -0.90 -10.65
N LEU A 125 5.04 -0.09 -9.57
CA LEU A 125 5.24 -0.57 -8.21
C LEU A 125 4.02 -1.33 -7.68
N SER A 126 4.24 -2.57 -7.24
CA SER A 126 3.31 -3.32 -6.40
C SER A 126 4.05 -3.92 -5.22
N SER A 127 3.38 -4.04 -4.07
CA SER A 127 3.99 -4.73 -2.91
C SER A 127 4.35 -6.19 -3.22
N SER A 128 3.61 -6.85 -4.12
CA SER A 128 3.95 -8.20 -4.60
C SER A 128 5.29 -8.22 -5.34
N LEU A 129 5.49 -7.31 -6.29
CA LEU A 129 6.72 -7.18 -7.06
C LEU A 129 7.92 -6.85 -6.15
N VAL A 130 7.73 -5.93 -5.20
CA VAL A 130 8.76 -5.59 -4.20
C VAL A 130 9.18 -6.82 -3.40
N LYS A 131 8.21 -7.60 -2.89
CA LYS A 131 8.49 -8.83 -2.14
C LYS A 131 9.20 -9.88 -2.99
N GLU A 132 8.84 -10.00 -4.27
CA GLU A 132 9.49 -10.92 -5.19
C GLU A 132 10.96 -10.55 -5.44
N ILE A 133 11.24 -9.28 -5.75
CA ILE A 133 12.61 -8.78 -5.95
C ILE A 133 13.45 -9.02 -4.68
N ALA A 134 12.91 -8.64 -3.50
CA ALA A 134 13.60 -8.82 -2.22
C ALA A 134 13.89 -10.30 -1.93
N LYS A 135 12.91 -11.19 -2.17
CA LYS A 135 13.04 -12.64 -1.97
C LYS A 135 14.18 -13.25 -2.80
N PHE A 136 14.46 -12.72 -3.98
CA PHE A 136 15.53 -13.19 -4.86
C PHE A 136 16.82 -12.35 -4.76
N GLY A 137 16.96 -11.51 -3.73
CA GLY A 137 18.18 -10.74 -3.47
C GLY A 137 18.40 -9.53 -4.38
N GLY A 138 17.35 -9.09 -5.11
CA GLY A 138 17.40 -7.86 -5.88
C GLY A 138 17.29 -6.62 -4.99
N SER A 139 17.87 -5.50 -5.43
CA SER A 139 17.79 -4.24 -4.68
C SER A 139 16.39 -3.63 -4.76
N ILE A 140 15.86 -3.22 -3.61
CA ILE A 140 14.52 -2.63 -3.46
C ILE A 140 14.54 -1.20 -2.89
N SER A 141 15.73 -0.64 -2.64
CA SER A 141 15.92 0.67 -2.00
C SER A 141 15.25 1.83 -2.74
N HIS A 142 15.02 1.68 -4.04
CA HIS A 142 14.35 2.64 -4.91
C HIS A 142 12.84 2.38 -5.08
N LEU A 143 12.29 1.38 -4.38
CA LEU A 143 10.89 0.95 -4.50
C LEU A 143 10.10 1.19 -3.21
N VAL A 144 10.78 1.23 -2.06
CA VAL A 144 10.20 1.38 -0.73
C VAL A 144 10.98 2.38 0.13
N PRO A 145 10.34 2.97 1.16
CA PRO A 145 11.04 3.72 2.20
C PRO A 145 12.16 2.90 2.88
N SER A 146 13.22 3.56 3.36
CA SER A 146 14.42 2.92 3.89
C SER A 146 14.15 1.97 5.07
N ASN A 147 13.26 2.37 5.98
CA ASN A 147 12.84 1.52 7.10
C ASN A 147 12.20 0.20 6.63
N VAL A 148 11.42 0.24 5.54
CA VAL A 148 10.76 -0.93 4.95
C VAL A 148 11.78 -1.82 4.22
N ALA A 149 12.76 -1.22 3.54
CA ALA A 149 13.83 -1.99 2.89
C ALA A 149 14.59 -2.84 3.90
N THR A 150 15.00 -2.24 5.03
CA THR A 150 15.69 -2.95 6.12
C THR A 150 14.83 -4.06 6.74
N GLU A 151 13.52 -3.87 6.85
CA GLU A 151 12.62 -4.92 7.35
C GLU A 151 12.47 -6.08 6.37
N LEU A 152 12.37 -5.80 5.07
CA LEU A 152 12.32 -6.83 4.03
C LEU A 152 13.63 -7.64 3.95
N GLU A 153 14.78 -6.97 4.04
CA GLU A 153 16.09 -7.63 4.11
C GLU A 153 16.12 -8.63 5.27
N LYS A 154 15.75 -8.21 6.49
CA LYS A 154 15.68 -9.10 7.65
C LYS A 154 14.73 -10.29 7.48
N CYS A 155 13.64 -10.12 6.72
CA CYS A 155 12.71 -11.21 6.42
C CYS A 155 13.30 -12.24 5.45
N TYR A 156 14.11 -11.80 4.48
CA TYR A 156 14.64 -12.63 3.38
C TYR A 156 16.12 -13.01 3.51
N ASP A 157 16.88 -12.43 4.45
CA ASP A 157 18.27 -12.78 4.81
C ASP A 157 18.44 -14.23 5.31
N LYS A 158 17.34 -14.98 5.44
CA LYS A 158 17.34 -16.43 5.67
C LYS A 158 17.49 -17.26 4.38
N THR A 159 17.77 -16.63 3.24
CA THR A 159 17.89 -17.31 1.93
C THR A 159 19.37 -17.50 1.58
N PRO A 160 19.83 -18.69 1.12
CA PRO A 160 21.24 -18.94 0.83
C PRO A 160 21.79 -17.96 -0.23
N PRO A 161 23.11 -17.69 -0.24
CA PRO A 161 23.73 -16.92 -1.31
C PRO A 161 23.41 -17.55 -2.68
N PRO A 162 23.33 -16.74 -3.75
CA PRO A 162 23.10 -17.24 -5.09
C PRO A 162 24.15 -18.32 -5.44
N PRO A 163 23.80 -19.34 -6.24
CA PRO A 163 24.76 -20.34 -6.67
C PRO A 163 25.95 -19.63 -7.31
N ALA A 164 27.15 -19.94 -6.84
CA ALA A 164 28.38 -19.35 -7.35
C ALA A 164 28.40 -19.52 -8.87
N CYS A 165 28.58 -18.40 -9.59
CA CYS A 165 28.77 -18.42 -11.04
C CYS A 165 29.92 -19.39 -11.35
N PRO A 166 29.73 -20.40 -12.21
CA PRO A 166 30.81 -21.34 -12.52
C PRO A 166 31.97 -20.52 -13.09
N ARG A 167 33.09 -20.46 -12.36
CA ARG A 167 34.33 -19.91 -12.87
C ARG A 167 34.64 -20.69 -14.15
N ASN A 168 34.69 -19.98 -15.27
CA ASN A 168 35.21 -20.52 -16.53
C ASN A 168 36.56 -21.17 -16.24
N LEU A 169 36.61 -22.49 -16.39
CA LEU A 169 37.84 -23.25 -16.47
C LEU A 169 38.55 -22.81 -17.75
N LEU A 170 39.72 -22.19 -17.58
CA LEU A 170 40.74 -22.10 -18.63
C LEU A 170 41.31 -23.49 -18.91
#